data_AF-A0A974A9Q4-F1
#
_entry.id   AF-A0A974A9Q4-F1
#
_cell.length_a   1.000
_cell.length_b   1.000
_cell.length_c   1.000
_cell.angle_alpha   90.00
_cell.angle_beta   90.00
_cell.angle_gamma   90.00
#
_symmetry.space_group_name_H-M   'P 1'
#
loop_
_entity.id
_entity.type
_entity.pdbx_description
1 polymer ?
#
loop_
_entity_poly.entity_id
_entity_poly.type
_entity_poly.pdbx_seq_one_letter_code
_entity_poly.pdbx_strand_id
1 'polypeptide(L)'
;MKLFHEKNRSRSARHAITTSRYEIIGTLVEFLAAVCFIIGSVMFFYSDLLFAGTWLFLIGSILFAVRPTIRLAMEIHLVCMNEVGEDQPNP
;
A
#
# COMPACT_ATOMS: atom_id res chain seq x y z
N MET A 1 37.67 13.31 -14.09
CA MET A 1 36.47 13.14 -13.25
C MET A 1 35.51 12.20 -13.98
N LYS A 2 35.40 10.95 -13.51
CA LYS A 2 34.54 9.92 -14.10
C LYS A 2 33.09 10.19 -13.68
N LEU A 3 32.36 10.84 -14.58
CA LEU A 3 30.91 10.97 -14.51
C LEU A 3 30.26 9.68 -15.01
N PHE A 4 29.15 9.31 -14.38
CA PHE A 4 28.22 8.24 -14.73
C PHE A 4 28.62 6.81 -14.36
N HIS A 5 28.25 6.42 -13.13
CA HIS A 5 27.99 5.03 -12.78
C HIS A 5 26.66 4.57 -13.44
N GLU A 6 26.74 4.25 -14.73
CA GLU A 6 25.71 3.55 -15.50
C GLU A 6 25.72 2.05 -15.15
N LYS A 7 25.48 1.68 -13.87
CA LYS A 7 25.50 0.27 -13.45
C LYS A 7 24.38 -0.14 -12.48
N ASN A 8 23.23 0.52 -12.55
CA ASN A 8 22.03 0.09 -11.81
C ASN A 8 20.75 -0.07 -12.66
N ARG A 9 20.81 0.17 -13.98
CA ARG A 9 19.64 0.00 -14.88
C ARG A 9 19.28 -1.46 -15.19
N SER A 10 20.12 -2.43 -14.81
CA SER A 10 19.97 -3.84 -15.23
C SER A 10 19.59 -4.82 -14.12
N ARG A 11 19.03 -4.36 -12.98
CA ARG A 11 18.45 -5.27 -11.97
C ARG A 11 16.91 -5.39 -11.98
N SER A 12 16.19 -4.60 -12.78
CA SER A 12 14.72 -4.53 -12.71
C SER A 12 13.97 -5.02 -13.96
N ALA A 13 14.54 -5.92 -14.77
CA ALA A 13 13.80 -6.48 -15.91
C ALA A 13 13.16 -7.84 -15.62
N ARG A 14 13.71 -8.63 -14.67
CA ARG A 14 13.19 -9.95 -14.30
C ARG A 14 12.29 -9.95 -13.05
N HIS A 15 12.36 -8.92 -12.20
CA HIS A 15 11.45 -8.77 -11.06
C HIS A 15 10.18 -7.96 -11.39
N ALA A 16 10.16 -7.18 -12.47
CA ALA A 16 9.03 -6.35 -12.85
C ALA A 16 7.75 -7.14 -13.18
N ILE A 17 7.88 -8.38 -13.66
CA ILE A 17 6.73 -9.15 -14.18
C ILE A 17 5.95 -9.84 -13.04
N THR A 18 6.61 -10.20 -11.93
CA THR A 18 5.92 -10.76 -10.76
C THR A 18 5.43 -9.67 -9.80
N THR A 19 6.20 -8.61 -9.60
CA THR A 19 5.79 -7.47 -8.76
C THR A 19 4.57 -6.74 -9.32
N SER A 20 4.47 -6.61 -10.65
CA SER A 20 3.36 -5.90 -11.29
C SER A 20 1.98 -6.50 -10.97
N ARG A 21 1.85 -7.83 -10.82
CA ARG A 21 0.54 -8.45 -10.50
C ARG A 21 0.07 -8.09 -9.10
N TYR A 22 0.96 -8.11 -8.10
CA TYR A 22 0.63 -7.70 -6.74
C TYR A 22 0.33 -6.21 -6.64
N GLU A 23 1.02 -5.40 -7.44
CA GLU A 23 0.76 -3.96 -7.56
C GLU A 23 -0.58 -3.66 -8.26
N ILE A 24 -1.00 -4.47 -9.23
CA ILE A 24 -2.34 -4.34 -9.83
C ILE A 24 -3.42 -4.80 -8.84
N ILE A 25 -3.24 -5.96 -8.20
CA ILE A 25 -4.21 -6.52 -7.24
C ILE A 25 -4.47 -5.53 -6.10
N GLY A 26 -3.42 -4.97 -5.51
CA GLY A 26 -3.64 -4.03 -4.41
C GLY A 26 -4.31 -2.73 -4.86
N THR A 27 -4.07 -2.26 -6.10
CA THR A 27 -4.75 -1.07 -6.63
C THR A 27 -6.22 -1.39 -6.89
N LEU A 28 -6.53 -2.61 -7.35
CA LEU A 28 -7.90 -3.09 -7.46
C LEU A 28 -8.59 -3.17 -6.09
N VAL A 29 -7.90 -3.62 -5.05
CA VAL A 29 -8.45 -3.64 -3.68
C VAL A 29 -8.78 -2.23 -3.19
N GLU A 30 -7.88 -1.26 -3.38
CA GLU A 30 -8.13 0.15 -3.04
C GLU A 30 -9.29 0.74 -3.85
N PHE A 31 -9.38 0.41 -5.15
CA PHE A 31 -10.48 0.83 -6.00
C PHE A 31 -11.83 0.24 -5.54
N LEU A 32 -11.86 -1.06 -5.21
CA LEU A 32 -13.05 -1.70 -4.63
C LEU A 32 -13.45 -1.04 -3.31
N ALA A 33 -12.49 -0.72 -2.45
CA ALA A 33 -12.75 0.00 -1.21
C ALA A 33 -13.42 1.35 -1.47
N ALA A 34 -12.90 2.13 -2.43
CA ALA A 34 -13.48 3.41 -2.83
C ALA A 34 -14.93 3.26 -3.35
N VAL A 35 -15.19 2.24 -4.18
CA VAL A 35 -16.54 1.94 -4.67
C VAL A 35 -17.48 1.59 -3.50
N CYS A 36 -17.04 0.72 -2.57
CA CYS A 36 -17.81 0.39 -1.37
C CYS A 36 -18.14 1.65 -0.55
N PHE A 37 -17.19 2.57 -0.37
CA PHE A 37 -17.43 3.81 0.35
C PHE A 37 -18.42 4.72 -0.34
N ILE A 38 -18.34 4.87 -1.66
CA ILE A 38 -19.28 5.71 -2.43
C ILE A 38 -20.69 5.15 -2.28
N ILE A 39 -20.87 3.85 -2.52
CA ILE A 39 -22.17 3.20 -2.40
C ILE A 39 -22.69 3.29 -0.96
N GLY A 40 -21.86 2.98 0.04
CA GLY A 40 -22.25 3.06 1.45
C GLY A 40 -22.65 4.48 1.87
N SER A 41 -21.94 5.49 1.36
CA SER A 41 -22.25 6.90 1.59
C SER A 41 -23.62 7.28 0.99
N VAL A 42 -23.95 6.78 -0.21
CA VAL A 42 -25.29 6.96 -0.80
C VAL A 42 -26.36 6.25 0.04
N MET A 43 -26.07 5.05 0.54
CA MET A 43 -27.00 4.29 1.38
C MET A 43 -27.32 5.01 2.70
N PHE A 44 -26.39 5.78 3.26
CA PHE A 44 -26.61 6.55 4.49
C PHE A 44 -27.66 7.67 4.37
N PHE A 45 -28.09 8.03 3.15
CA PHE A 45 -29.20 8.97 2.96
C PHE A 45 -30.58 8.34 3.19
N TYR A 46 -30.66 7.01 3.31
CA TYR A 46 -31.92 6.29 3.46
C TYR A 46 -31.92 5.47 4.76
N SER A 47 -32.91 5.72 5.62
CA SER A 47 -33.04 5.02 6.91
C SER A 47 -33.13 3.50 6.78
N ASP A 48 -33.79 3.00 5.74
CA ASP A 48 -33.96 1.56 5.50
C ASP A 48 -32.68 0.87 5.03
N LEU A 49 -31.74 1.60 4.43
CA LEU A 49 -30.48 1.09 3.89
C LEU A 49 -29.30 1.30 4.84
N LEU A 50 -29.51 1.99 5.96
CA LEU A 50 -28.46 2.40 6.90
C LEU A 50 -27.65 1.21 7.41
N PHE A 51 -28.33 0.12 7.82
CA PHE A 51 -27.66 -1.11 8.29
C PHE A 51 -26.74 -1.71 7.22
N ALA A 52 -27.23 -1.83 5.98
CA ALA A 52 -26.44 -2.38 4.87
C ALA A 52 -25.31 -1.42 4.45
N GLY A 53 -25.55 -0.11 4.48
CA GLY A 53 -24.54 0.92 4.24
C GLY A 53 -23.40 0.88 5.26
N THR A 54 -23.71 0.67 6.55
CA THR A 54 -22.70 0.54 7.61
C THR A 54 -21.77 -0.65 7.37
N TRP A 55 -22.32 -1.80 7.01
CA TRP A 55 -21.49 -2.98 6.70
C TRP A 55 -20.64 -2.78 5.45
N LEU A 56 -21.18 -2.15 4.40
CA LEU A 56 -20.42 -1.85 3.20
C LEU A 56 -19.27 -0.88 3.48
N PHE A 57 -19.52 0.12 4.34
CA PHE A 57 -18.50 1.07 4.78
C PHE A 57 -17.43 0.41 5.65
N LEU A 58 -17.82 -0.53 6.51
CA LEU A 58 -16.87 -1.32 7.32
C LEU A 58 -15.97 -2.19 6.43
N ILE A 59 -16.55 -2.90 5.47
CA ILE A 59 -15.80 -3.72 4.51
C ILE A 59 -14.85 -2.84 3.69
N GLY A 60 -15.35 -1.71 3.17
CA GLY A 60 -14.52 -0.72 2.46
C GLY A 60 -13.33 -0.24 3.31
N SER A 61 -13.56 0.03 4.60
CA SER A 61 -12.52 0.45 5.55
C SER A 61 -11.44 -0.60 5.74
N ILE A 62 -11.83 -1.85 5.88
CA ILE A 62 -10.88 -2.97 6.02
C ILE A 62 -10.04 -3.12 4.75
N LEU A 63 -10.66 -3.08 3.57
CA LEU A 63 -9.97 -3.18 2.28
C LEU A 63 -8.99 -2.00 2.07
N PHE A 64 -9.42 -0.78 2.41
CA PHE A 64 -8.59 0.42 2.31
C PHE A 64 -7.34 0.37 3.19
N ALA A 65 -7.43 -0.25 4.38
CA ALA A 65 -6.32 -0.30 5.33
C ALA A 65 -5.17 -1.22 4.89
N VAL A 66 -5.42 -2.24 4.06
CA VAL A 66 -4.45 -3.31 3.77
C VAL A 66 -3.11 -2.78 3.24
N ARG A 67 -3.15 -1.95 2.20
CA ARG A 67 -1.94 -1.41 1.56
C ARG A 67 -1.15 -0.43 2.43
N PRO A 68 -1.77 0.62 3.01
CA PRO A 68 -1.04 1.52 3.88
C PRO A 68 -0.46 0.80 5.09
N THR A 69 -1.13 -0.22 5.64
CA THR A 69 -0.59 -1.03 6.75
C THR A 69 0.67 -1.79 6.35
N ILE A 70 0.69 -2.45 5.19
CA ILE A 70 1.88 -3.17 4.70
C ILE A 70 3.04 -2.19 4.47
N ARG A 71 2.75 -1.05 3.83
CA ARG A 71 3.76 -0.02 3.56
C ARG A 71 4.34 0.56 4.85
N LEU A 72 3.49 0.88 5.81
CA LEU A 72 3.89 1.39 7.12
C LEU A 72 4.75 0.38 7.88
N ALA A 73 4.37 -0.90 7.89
CA ALA A 73 5.15 -1.96 8.54
C ALA A 73 6.55 -2.10 7.92
N MET A 74 6.66 -1.98 6.60
CA MET A 74 7.94 -2.00 5.89
C MET A 74 8.81 -0.77 6.23
N GLU A 75 8.22 0.43 6.26
CA GLU A 75 8.93 1.66 6.62
C GLU A 75 9.48 1.60 8.06
N ILE A 76 8.68 1.12 9.02
CA ILE A 76 9.11 0.93 10.41
C ILE A 76 10.26 -0.08 10.50
N HIS A 77 10.16 -1.21 9.79
CA HIS A 77 11.21 -2.23 9.80
C HIS A 77 12.54 -1.69 9.26
N LEU A 78 12.50 -0.91 8.17
CA LEU A 78 13.69 -0.30 7.56
C LEU A 78 14.35 0.73 8.49
N VAL A 79 13.56 1.57 9.16
CA VAL A 79 14.09 2.54 10.13
C VAL A 79 14.81 1.82 11.27
N CYS A 80 14.19 0.77 11.82
CA CYS A 80 14.77 -0.02 12.90
C CYS A 80 16.11 -0.69 12.49
N MET A 81 16.24 -1.17 11.26
CA MET A 81 17.51 -1.75 10.78
C MET A 81 18.61 -0.71 10.57
N ASN A 82 18.26 0.50 10.14
CA ASN A 82 19.24 1.57 9.91
C ASN A 82 19.81 2.13 11.22
N GLU A 83 18.99 2.29 12.27
CA GLU A 83 19.47 2.74 13.59
C GLU A 83 20.49 1.77 14.21
N VAL A 84 20.37 0.46 13.95
CA VAL A 84 21.32 -0.55 14.44
C VAL A 84 22.66 -0.52 13.67
N GLY A 85 22.67 0.02 12.45
CA GLY A 85 23.86 0.09 11.59
C GLY A 85 24.74 1.34 11.78
N GLU A 86 24.22 2.40 12.42
CA GLU A 86 24.96 3.66 12.62
C GLU A 86 25.92 3.66 13.82
N ASP A 87 25.94 2.60 14.63
CA ASP A 87 26.80 2.49 15.83
C ASP A 87 28.22 1.92 15.54
N GLN A 88 28.66 1.92 14.27
CA GLN A 88 30.06 1.61 13.92
C GLN A 88 30.87 2.91 13.79
N PRO A 89 31.83 3.19 14.69
CA PRO A 89 32.71 4.35 14.54
C PRO A 89 33.56 4.16 13.28
N ASN A 90 33.47 5.13 12.37
CA ASN A 90 34.33 5.24 11.20
C ASN A 90 35.81 5.25 11.65
N PRO A 91 36.66 4.33 11.16
CA PRO A 91 38.09 4.30 11.52
C PRO A 91 38.86 5.53 11.02
#